data_AF-A0A0W8BXP0-F1
#
_entry.id   AF-A0A0W8BXP0-F1
#
_cell.length_a   1.000
_cell.length_b   1.000
_cell.length_c   1.000
_cell.angle_alpha   90.00
_cell.angle_beta   90.00
_cell.angle_gamma   90.00
#
_symmetry.space_group_name_H-M   'P 1'
#
loop_
_entity.id
_entity.type
_entity.pdbx_description
1 polymer ?
#
loop_
_entity_poly.entity_id
_entity_poly.type
_entity_poly.pdbx_seq_one_letter_code
_entity_poly.pdbx_strand_id
1 'polypeptide(L)'
;MALQQSPRAWVPVPCENPSAAPCHRSLHVCAVRKDSLYIFGGYDGSNRINDFYEFNFKRKLWSVVLAIGSAPSPRDRHVAVVYKDSFYVFAGFDGSSRVNDFIEYNFLTQRWSNVVVSAGLPPTARHSHAAVVYDTRVWSLLATEGPAPIARDSHVAVIHSNSMYIFGGSTGTAVNDFYELDLGK
;
A
#
# COMPACT_ATOMS: atom_id res chain seq x y z
N MET A 1 6.90 32.24 25.24
CA MET A 1 7.60 32.15 23.95
C MET A 1 6.72 31.34 23.02
N ALA A 2 6.07 31.96 22.04
CA ALA A 2 5.19 31.24 21.12
C ALA A 2 6.04 30.39 20.17
N LEU A 3 5.77 29.08 20.11
CA LEU A 3 6.39 28.20 19.13
C LEU A 3 6.00 28.71 17.74
N GLN A 4 6.99 29.21 17.00
CA GLN A 4 6.81 29.63 15.61
C GLN A 4 6.38 28.40 14.81
N GLN A 5 5.09 28.33 14.47
CA GLN A 5 4.57 27.24 13.66
C GLN A 5 5.21 27.35 12.28
N SER A 6 5.93 26.30 11.87
CA SER A 6 6.46 26.22 10.52
C SER A 6 5.33 26.38 9.50
N PRO A 7 5.52 27.16 8.43
CA PRO A 7 4.48 27.34 7.42
C PRO A 7 4.11 25.99 6.80
N ARG A 8 2.81 25.77 6.56
CA ARG A 8 2.30 24.62 5.80
C ARG A 8 2.70 24.77 4.33
N ALA A 9 3.93 24.40 4.00
CA ALA A 9 4.51 24.53 2.67
C ALA A 9 4.96 23.17 2.14
N TRP A 10 4.80 22.95 0.84
CA TRP A 10 5.45 21.85 0.15
C TRP A 10 6.93 22.16 0.01
N VAL A 11 7.77 21.29 0.57
CA VAL A 11 9.22 21.41 0.45
C VAL A 11 9.79 20.08 -0.05
N PRO A 12 10.80 20.12 -0.94
CA PRO A 12 11.54 18.91 -1.29
C PRO A 12 12.12 18.27 -0.02
N VAL A 13 11.94 16.96 0.13
CA VAL A 13 12.61 16.22 1.21
C VAL A 13 14.10 16.20 0.90
N PRO A 14 14.97 16.74 1.77
CA PRO A 14 16.41 16.68 1.53
C PRO A 14 16.85 15.22 1.50
N CYS A 15 17.79 14.90 0.63
CA CYS A 15 18.36 13.57 0.48
C CYS A 15 19.89 13.68 0.51
N GLU A 16 20.50 13.01 1.47
CA GLU A 16 21.96 13.09 1.67
C GLU A 16 22.73 12.16 0.71
N ASN A 17 22.04 11.24 0.02
CA ASN A 17 22.63 10.30 -0.94
C ASN A 17 21.76 10.06 -2.20
N PRO A 18 21.52 11.09 -3.03
CA PRO A 18 20.61 10.99 -4.17
C PRO A 18 20.97 9.90 -5.18
N SER A 19 22.24 9.53 -5.30
CA SER A 19 22.69 8.44 -6.19
C SER A 19 22.21 7.05 -5.77
N ALA A 20 21.77 6.87 -4.52
CA ALA A 20 21.21 5.62 -4.00
C ALA A 20 19.67 5.60 -4.07
N ALA A 21 19.04 6.68 -4.55
CA ALA A 21 17.60 6.75 -4.65
C ALA A 21 17.07 5.75 -5.70
N PRO A 22 15.85 5.22 -5.50
CA PRO A 22 15.20 4.40 -6.50
C PRO A 22 15.03 5.18 -7.82
N CYS A 23 15.02 4.46 -8.95
CA CYS A 23 14.67 5.05 -10.23
C CYS A 23 13.26 5.68 -10.23
N HIS A 24 13.01 6.57 -11.18
CA HIS A 24 11.68 7.07 -11.47
C HIS A 24 10.71 5.91 -11.71
N ARG A 25 9.51 5.99 -11.15
CA ARG A 25 8.55 4.89 -11.16
C ARG A 25 7.13 5.38 -10.93
N SER A 26 6.17 4.62 -11.44
CA SER A 26 4.73 4.80 -11.22
C SER A 26 4.09 3.50 -10.72
N LEU A 27 2.87 3.58 -10.17
CA LEU A 27 2.06 2.40 -9.80
C LEU A 27 2.77 1.43 -8.82
N HIS A 28 3.73 1.95 -8.07
CA HIS A 28 4.42 1.28 -6.97
C HIS A 28 3.59 1.40 -5.70
N VAL A 29 3.97 0.63 -4.68
CA VAL A 29 3.38 0.74 -3.35
C VAL A 29 4.40 1.34 -2.39
N CYS A 30 3.91 2.00 -1.35
CA CYS A 30 4.73 2.45 -0.25
C CYS A 30 4.03 2.23 1.09
N ALA A 31 4.82 2.04 2.14
CA ALA A 31 4.33 1.99 3.51
C ALA A 31 5.39 2.50 4.47
N VAL A 32 4.95 3.04 5.61
CA VAL A 32 5.84 3.51 6.67
C VAL A 32 5.89 2.47 7.79
N ARG A 33 7.09 2.19 8.28
CA ARG A 33 7.31 1.44 9.53
C ARG A 33 8.36 2.18 10.35
N LYS A 34 8.00 2.52 11.60
CA LYS A 34 8.86 3.31 12.50
C LYS A 34 9.29 4.62 11.80
N ASP A 35 10.60 4.89 11.74
CA ASP A 35 11.19 6.11 11.16
C ASP A 35 11.63 5.91 9.69
N SER A 36 11.02 4.98 8.96
CA SER A 36 11.41 4.66 7.59
C SER A 36 10.21 4.50 6.65
N LEU A 37 10.36 5.03 5.44
CA LEU A 37 9.48 4.77 4.29
C LEU A 37 10.03 3.61 3.49
N TYR A 38 9.17 2.67 3.11
CA TYR A 38 9.52 1.55 2.25
C TYR A 38 8.77 1.65 0.92
N ILE A 39 9.46 1.42 -0.19
CA ILE A 39 8.91 1.45 -1.56
C ILE A 39 9.22 0.14 -2.25
N PHE A 40 8.21 -0.49 -2.85
CA PHE A 40 8.36 -1.76 -3.56
C PHE A 40 7.73 -1.75 -4.95
N GLY A 41 8.51 -2.22 -5.92
CA GLY A 41 8.06 -2.48 -7.29
C GLY A 41 7.58 -1.25 -8.06
N GLY A 42 6.65 -1.46 -8.99
CA GLY A 42 6.08 -0.44 -9.88
C GLY A 42 6.52 -0.59 -11.33
N TYR A 43 6.36 0.49 -12.10
CA TYR A 43 6.73 0.59 -13.51
C TYR A 43 7.67 1.78 -13.74
N ASP A 44 8.86 1.52 -14.28
CA ASP A 44 9.91 2.54 -14.51
C ASP A 44 9.79 3.26 -15.86
N GLY A 45 8.67 3.09 -16.57
CA GLY A 45 8.47 3.62 -17.91
C GLY A 45 8.86 2.66 -19.03
N SER A 46 9.59 1.59 -18.73
CA SER A 46 9.94 0.52 -19.68
C SER A 46 9.56 -0.86 -19.15
N ASN A 47 9.92 -1.16 -17.91
CA ASN A 47 9.79 -2.46 -17.26
C ASN A 47 9.00 -2.36 -15.96
N ARG A 48 8.33 -3.46 -15.60
CA ARG A 48 7.92 -3.66 -14.22
C ARG A 48 9.16 -4.01 -13.41
N ILE A 49 9.20 -3.57 -12.17
CA ILE A 49 10.32 -3.78 -11.26
C ILE A 49 9.84 -4.43 -9.95
N ASN A 50 10.74 -5.09 -9.24
CA ASN A 50 10.52 -5.68 -7.90
C ASN A 50 11.64 -5.31 -6.93
N ASP A 51 12.32 -4.20 -7.16
CA ASP A 51 13.29 -3.69 -6.22
C ASP A 51 12.59 -3.17 -4.95
N PHE A 52 13.31 -3.21 -3.84
CA PHE A 52 12.80 -2.82 -2.54
C PHE A 52 13.73 -1.79 -1.89
N TYR A 53 13.19 -0.63 -1.56
CA TYR A 53 13.97 0.50 -1.06
C TYR A 53 13.43 0.99 0.28
N GLU A 54 14.35 1.48 1.10
CA GLU A 54 14.09 2.18 2.35
C GLU A 54 14.59 3.62 2.23
N PHE A 55 13.78 4.57 2.70
CA PHE A 55 14.23 5.91 3.04
C PHE A 55 14.12 6.13 4.54
N ASN A 56 15.25 6.37 5.19
CA ASN A 56 15.27 6.68 6.62
C ASN A 56 14.98 8.17 6.84
N PHE A 57 13.88 8.53 7.52
CA PHE A 57 13.47 9.92 7.68
C PHE A 57 14.45 10.76 8.52
N LYS A 58 15.13 10.14 9.49
CA LYS A 58 16.09 10.85 10.38
C LYS A 58 17.39 11.16 9.66
N ARG A 59 17.96 10.15 9.01
CA ARG A 59 19.25 10.25 8.30
C ARG A 59 19.10 10.83 6.91
N LYS A 60 17.88 10.82 6.36
CA LYS A 60 17.55 11.26 5.00
C LYS A 60 18.36 10.53 3.93
N LEU A 61 18.50 9.22 4.12
CA LEU A 61 19.26 8.33 3.25
C LEU A 61 18.35 7.29 2.62
N TRP A 62 18.57 7.04 1.33
CA TRP A 62 18.07 5.87 0.63
C TRP A 62 19.01 4.68 0.80
N SER A 63 18.43 3.48 0.88
CA SER A 63 19.16 2.23 0.80
C SER A 63 18.30 1.15 0.15
N VAL A 64 18.95 0.25 -0.59
CA VAL A 64 18.31 -0.98 -1.05
C VAL A 64 18.06 -1.87 0.16
N VAL A 65 16.83 -2.36 0.30
CA VAL A 65 16.47 -3.38 1.28
C VAL A 65 16.86 -4.73 0.72
N LEU A 66 18.02 -5.22 1.16
CA LEU A 66 18.46 -6.57 0.83
C LEU A 66 17.58 -7.60 1.53
N ALA A 67 17.18 -8.62 0.79
CA ALA A 67 16.29 -9.65 1.28
C ALA A 67 16.71 -11.00 0.72
N ILE A 68 16.57 -12.03 1.55
CA ILE A 68 16.72 -13.43 1.12
C ILE A 68 15.35 -14.06 0.86
N GLY A 69 15.33 -15.22 0.21
CA GLY A 69 14.09 -15.93 -0.10
C GLY A 69 13.47 -15.51 -1.43
N SER A 70 12.17 -15.72 -1.56
CA SER A 70 11.46 -15.59 -2.84
C SER A 70 10.74 -14.26 -2.92
N ALA A 71 11.42 -13.24 -3.42
CA ALA A 71 10.81 -11.95 -3.68
C ALA A 71 9.65 -12.09 -4.69
N PRO A 72 8.63 -11.22 -4.63
CA PRO A 72 7.59 -11.16 -5.64
C PRO A 72 8.19 -10.91 -7.03
N SER A 73 7.54 -11.45 -8.07
CA SER A 73 7.87 -11.09 -9.47
C SER A 73 7.76 -9.57 -9.69
N PRO A 74 8.51 -9.00 -10.65
CA PRO A 74 8.33 -7.60 -11.07
C PRO A 74 6.87 -7.30 -11.37
N ARG A 75 6.31 -6.27 -10.72
CA ARG A 75 4.87 -5.99 -10.79
C ARG A 75 4.51 -4.53 -10.55
N ASP A 76 3.36 -4.14 -11.08
CA ASP A 76 2.70 -2.86 -10.84
C ASP A 76 1.24 -3.06 -10.35
N ARG A 77 0.60 -1.99 -9.86
CA ARG A 77 -0.83 -1.97 -9.45
C ARG A 77 -1.20 -3.01 -8.38
N HIS A 78 -0.22 -3.52 -7.66
CA HIS A 78 -0.38 -4.29 -6.43
C HIS A 78 -0.71 -3.38 -5.25
N VAL A 79 -1.01 -3.98 -4.12
CA VAL A 79 -1.15 -3.28 -2.84
C VAL A 79 -0.09 -3.78 -1.87
N ALA A 80 0.31 -2.92 -0.93
CA ALA A 80 1.09 -3.34 0.20
C ALA A 80 0.69 -2.61 1.47
N VAL A 81 0.90 -3.30 2.59
CA VAL A 81 0.64 -2.79 3.93
C VAL A 81 1.72 -3.26 4.88
N VAL A 82 2.00 -2.46 5.91
CA VAL A 82 2.79 -2.91 7.05
C VAL A 82 1.84 -3.31 8.17
N TYR A 83 2.05 -4.51 8.72
CA TYR A 83 1.42 -4.92 9.97
C TYR A 83 2.47 -5.58 10.85
N LYS A 84 2.62 -5.05 12.07
CA LYS A 84 3.65 -5.46 13.03
C LYS A 84 5.05 -5.43 12.40
N ASP A 85 5.67 -6.61 12.24
CA ASP A 85 7.03 -6.79 11.76
C ASP A 85 7.09 -7.35 10.33
N SER A 86 6.00 -7.24 9.58
CA SER A 86 5.95 -7.68 8.18
C SER A 86 5.42 -6.59 7.25
N PHE A 87 5.99 -6.54 6.05
CA PHE A 87 5.48 -5.81 4.89
C PHE A 87 4.81 -6.83 3.96
N TYR A 88 3.50 -6.72 3.85
CA TYR A 88 2.68 -7.63 3.06
C TYR A 88 2.42 -7.05 1.68
N VAL A 89 2.57 -7.88 0.64
CA VAL A 89 2.24 -7.57 -0.75
C VAL A 89 1.16 -8.53 -1.20
N PHE A 90 0.13 -8.01 -1.87
CA PHE A 90 -0.92 -8.83 -2.44
C PHE A 90 -1.18 -8.47 -3.91
N ALA A 91 -1.26 -9.52 -4.72
CA ALA A 91 -1.74 -9.46 -6.10
C ALA A 91 -0.94 -8.46 -6.97
N GLY A 92 -1.56 -7.91 -8.03
CA GLY A 92 -0.94 -6.99 -8.98
C GLY A 92 -0.93 -7.52 -10.42
N PHE A 93 -0.16 -6.86 -11.29
CA PHE A 93 0.08 -7.28 -12.66
C PHE A 93 1.57 -7.47 -12.91
N ASP A 94 1.97 -8.68 -13.32
CA ASP A 94 3.38 -9.08 -13.49
C ASP A 94 3.96 -8.79 -14.88
N GLY A 95 3.16 -8.16 -15.76
CA GLY A 95 3.50 -7.93 -17.16
C GLY A 95 2.81 -8.89 -18.14
N SER A 96 2.40 -10.07 -17.67
CA SER A 96 1.68 -11.07 -18.48
C SER A 96 0.25 -11.25 -18.01
N SER A 97 0.05 -11.36 -16.70
CA SER A 97 -1.24 -11.68 -16.11
C SER A 97 -1.46 -10.98 -14.77
N ARG A 98 -2.72 -11.00 -14.32
CA ARG A 98 -3.04 -10.61 -12.95
C ARG A 98 -2.57 -11.75 -12.03
N VAL A 99 -2.00 -11.41 -10.89
CA VAL A 99 -1.56 -12.38 -9.88
C VAL A 99 -2.41 -12.28 -8.61
N ASN A 100 -2.40 -13.30 -7.77
CA ASN A 100 -3.09 -13.37 -6.47
C ASN A 100 -2.24 -13.98 -5.35
N ASP A 101 -0.91 -13.98 -5.53
CA ASP A 101 0.01 -14.36 -4.48
C ASP A 101 -0.06 -13.39 -3.30
N PHE A 102 0.04 -13.95 -2.10
CA PHE A 102 0.12 -13.19 -0.86
C PHE A 102 1.50 -13.44 -0.25
N ILE A 103 2.33 -12.41 -0.24
CA ILE A 103 3.75 -12.52 0.08
C ILE A 103 4.08 -11.55 1.21
N GLU A 104 4.90 -11.98 2.16
CA GLU A 104 5.43 -11.12 3.21
C GLU A 104 6.94 -10.96 3.11
N TYR A 105 7.41 -9.74 3.37
CA TYR A 105 8.76 -9.48 3.83
C TYR A 105 8.76 -9.31 5.33
N ASN A 106 9.41 -10.21 6.05
CA ASN A 106 9.56 -10.11 7.49
C ASN A 106 10.79 -9.24 7.82
N PHE A 107 10.57 -8.11 8.51
CA PHE A 107 11.62 -7.15 8.85
C PHE A 107 12.66 -7.69 9.85
N LEU A 108 12.31 -8.70 10.66
CA LEU A 108 13.23 -9.29 11.63
C LEU A 108 14.17 -10.30 10.99
N THR A 109 13.63 -11.13 10.08
CA THR A 109 14.41 -12.17 9.39
C THR A 109 14.97 -11.73 8.06
N GLN A 110 14.57 -10.54 7.58
CA GLN A 110 14.95 -9.97 6.28
C GLN A 110 14.67 -10.91 5.11
N ARG A 111 13.52 -11.58 5.17
CA ARG A 111 13.16 -12.65 4.24
C ARG A 111 11.83 -12.38 3.57
N TRP A 112 11.78 -12.62 2.27
CA TRP A 112 10.55 -12.80 1.52
C TRP A 112 10.05 -14.25 1.58
N SER A 113 8.77 -14.43 1.84
CA SER A 113 8.10 -15.73 1.82
C SER A 113 6.63 -15.62 1.41
N ASN A 114 6.12 -16.66 0.77
CA ASN A 114 4.68 -16.81 0.54
C ASN A 114 3.97 -17.03 1.89
N VAL A 115 2.90 -16.29 2.10
CA VAL A 115 2.01 -16.46 3.25
C VAL A 115 1.04 -17.60 2.94
N VAL A 116 1.10 -18.65 3.74
CA VAL A 116 0.17 -19.78 3.62
C VAL A 116 -1.11 -19.45 4.38
N VAL A 117 -2.22 -19.28 3.66
CA VAL A 117 -3.54 -19.07 4.26
C VAL A 117 -4.16 -20.46 4.53
N SER A 118 -4.40 -20.76 5.81
CA SER A 118 -4.82 -22.10 6.25
C SER A 118 -6.31 -22.41 6.09
N ALA A 119 -7.14 -21.43 5.73
CA ALA A 119 -8.58 -21.61 5.56
C ALA A 119 -9.17 -20.60 4.57
N GLY A 120 -10.21 -21.04 3.84
CA GLY A 120 -10.89 -20.23 2.83
C GLY A 120 -10.24 -20.31 1.45
N LEU A 121 -10.96 -19.81 0.43
CA LEU A 121 -10.42 -19.66 -0.91
C LEU A 121 -9.64 -18.34 -0.99
N PRO A 122 -8.43 -18.32 -1.59
CA PRO A 122 -7.72 -17.07 -1.81
C PRO A 122 -8.53 -16.17 -2.74
N PRO A 123 -8.47 -14.84 -2.60
CA PRO A 123 -9.10 -13.95 -3.56
C PRO A 123 -8.56 -14.20 -4.97
N THR A 124 -9.41 -14.00 -5.97
CA THR A 124 -9.01 -14.10 -7.38
C THR A 124 -7.97 -13.05 -7.74
N ALA A 125 -7.18 -13.34 -8.78
CA ALA A 125 -6.17 -12.45 -9.32
C ALA A 125 -6.73 -11.09 -9.73
N ARG A 126 -6.07 -10.02 -9.26
CA ARG A 126 -6.56 -8.64 -9.36
C ARG A 126 -5.42 -7.64 -9.29
N HIS A 127 -5.69 -6.40 -9.68
CA HIS A 127 -4.80 -5.26 -9.54
C HIS A 127 -5.65 -3.98 -9.39
N SER A 128 -5.02 -2.82 -9.18
CA SER A 128 -5.71 -1.53 -9.05
C SER A 128 -6.77 -1.52 -7.94
N HIS A 129 -6.47 -2.20 -6.84
CA HIS A 129 -7.33 -2.31 -5.67
C HIS A 129 -6.70 -1.55 -4.49
N ALA A 130 -7.43 -1.44 -3.39
CA ALA A 130 -6.95 -0.87 -2.14
C ALA A 130 -6.78 -1.95 -1.08
N ALA A 131 -5.87 -1.72 -0.14
CA ALA A 131 -5.73 -2.52 1.07
C ALA A 131 -5.54 -1.60 2.27
N VAL A 132 -6.15 -2.00 3.38
CA VAL A 132 -5.98 -1.35 4.68
C VAL A 132 -5.79 -2.46 5.72
N VAL A 133 -5.04 -2.15 6.77
CA VAL A 133 -4.88 -3.05 7.92
C VAL A 133 -5.80 -2.57 9.02
N TYR A 134 -6.63 -3.48 9.52
CA TYR A 134 -7.47 -3.26 10.68
C TYR A 134 -7.34 -4.48 11.62
N ASP A 135 -7.08 -4.25 12.90
CA ASP A 135 -6.76 -5.31 13.86
C ASP A 135 -8.02 -6.00 14.40
N THR A 136 -8.80 -6.61 13.52
CA THR A 136 -9.88 -7.53 13.91
C THR A 136 -9.55 -8.93 13.40
N ARG A 137 -9.39 -9.90 14.31
CA ARG A 137 -9.04 -11.29 13.99
C ARG A 137 -10.18 -12.09 13.31
N VAL A 138 -11.22 -11.44 12.85
CA VAL A 138 -12.41 -12.05 12.25
C VAL A 138 -12.84 -11.22 11.05
N TRP A 139 -13.01 -11.88 9.91
CA TRP A 139 -13.73 -11.31 8.77
C TRP A 139 -15.23 -11.51 9.01
N SER A 140 -15.98 -10.43 9.17
CA SER A 140 -17.44 -10.44 9.17
C SER A 140 -17.94 -9.52 8.06
N LEU A 141 -19.05 -9.90 7.43
CA LEU A 141 -19.79 -8.96 6.59
C LEU A 141 -20.42 -7.93 7.53
N LEU A 142 -20.07 -6.65 7.36
CA LEU A 142 -20.74 -5.59 8.09
C LEU A 142 -22.14 -5.42 7.51
N ALA A 143 -23.18 -5.67 8.33
CA ALA A 143 -24.53 -5.27 7.98
C ALA A 143 -24.58 -3.74 7.98
N THR A 144 -24.96 -3.15 6.85
CA THR A 144 -25.07 -1.70 6.71
C THR A 144 -26.53 -1.32 6.51
N GLU A 145 -26.92 -0.17 7.02
CA GLU A 145 -28.23 0.43 6.78
C GLU A 145 -28.08 1.68 5.90
N GLY A 146 -29.08 1.96 5.06
CA GLY A 146 -29.06 3.08 4.14
C GLY A 146 -28.49 2.75 2.75
N PRO A 147 -28.42 3.76 1.85
CA PRO A 147 -27.96 3.56 0.48
C PRO A 147 -26.45 3.36 0.43
N ALA A 148 -26.01 2.21 -0.07
CA ALA A 148 -24.61 1.95 -0.36
C ALA A 148 -24.14 2.78 -1.58
N PRO A 149 -22.86 3.17 -1.65
CA PRO A 149 -22.29 3.75 -2.86
C PRO A 149 -22.44 2.79 -4.04
N ILE A 150 -22.84 3.34 -5.19
CA ILE A 150 -22.92 2.59 -6.46
C ILE A 150 -21.58 1.91 -6.75
N ALA A 151 -21.60 0.68 -7.28
CA ALA A 151 -20.41 -0.05 -7.69
C ALA A 151 -19.55 0.80 -8.66
N ARG A 152 -18.26 0.98 -8.33
CA ARG A 152 -17.35 1.91 -9.00
C ARG A 152 -15.89 1.45 -8.89
N ASP A 153 -15.04 1.90 -9.80
CA ASP A 153 -13.59 1.76 -9.69
C ASP A 153 -12.91 3.07 -9.25
N SER A 154 -11.62 3.01 -8.97
CA SER A 154 -10.75 4.20 -8.78
C SER A 154 -11.19 5.18 -7.67
N HIS A 155 -12.01 4.74 -6.72
CA HIS A 155 -12.41 5.54 -5.55
C HIS A 155 -11.33 5.48 -4.46
N VAL A 156 -11.36 6.45 -3.54
CA VAL A 156 -10.53 6.41 -2.33
C VAL A 156 -11.41 6.08 -1.13
N ALA A 157 -10.87 5.28 -0.21
CA ALA A 157 -11.49 4.99 1.06
C ALA A 157 -10.47 5.20 2.20
N VAL A 158 -10.88 5.85 3.27
CA VAL A 158 -10.05 6.05 4.46
C VAL A 158 -10.86 5.74 5.71
N ILE A 159 -10.21 5.20 6.74
CA ILE A 159 -10.82 5.02 8.06
C ILE A 159 -10.30 6.15 8.97
N HIS A 160 -11.21 6.86 9.63
CA HIS A 160 -10.88 7.84 10.65
C HIS A 160 -11.80 7.68 11.86
N SER A 161 -11.18 7.55 13.03
CA SER A 161 -11.87 7.20 14.28
C SER A 161 -12.64 5.89 14.15
N ASN A 162 -13.95 5.99 13.93
CA ASN A 162 -14.87 4.86 13.88
C ASN A 162 -15.68 4.80 12.58
N SER A 163 -15.29 5.61 11.60
CA SER A 163 -16.02 5.73 10.34
C SER A 163 -15.08 5.46 9.18
N MET A 164 -15.60 4.76 8.17
CA MET A 164 -14.99 4.70 6.85
C MET A 164 -15.60 5.77 5.97
N TYR A 165 -14.76 6.53 5.28
CA TYR A 165 -15.17 7.54 4.33
C TYR A 165 -14.77 7.12 2.92
N ILE A 166 -15.70 7.16 1.98
CA ILE A 166 -15.47 6.85 0.55
C ILE A 166 -15.72 8.11 -0.27
N PHE A 167 -14.80 8.47 -1.14
CA PHE A 167 -14.94 9.60 -2.05
C PHE A 167 -14.65 9.23 -3.50
N GLY A 168 -15.52 9.69 -4.38
CA GLY A 168 -15.32 9.70 -5.83
C GLY A 168 -15.26 8.31 -6.46
N GLY A 169 -14.46 8.20 -7.53
CA GLY A 169 -14.33 7.01 -8.38
C GLY A 169 -14.97 7.19 -9.76
N SER A 170 -15.18 6.07 -10.47
CA SER A 170 -15.82 6.05 -11.79
C SER A 170 -16.80 4.89 -11.92
N THR A 171 -17.97 5.17 -12.52
CA THR A 171 -18.97 4.19 -12.95
C THR A 171 -19.01 4.06 -14.49
N GLY A 172 -17.97 4.53 -15.16
CA GLY A 172 -17.97 4.87 -16.59
C GLY A 172 -17.96 6.39 -16.82
N THR A 173 -18.35 7.17 -15.80
CA THR A 173 -18.13 8.62 -15.69
C THR A 173 -17.61 8.93 -14.29
N ALA A 174 -16.84 10.03 -14.16
CA ALA A 174 -16.31 10.44 -12.87
C ALA A 174 -17.44 10.83 -11.91
N VAL A 175 -17.41 10.30 -10.69
CA VAL A 175 -18.35 10.62 -9.63
C VAL A 175 -17.65 11.41 -8.52
N ASN A 176 -18.39 12.29 -7.84
CA ASN A 176 -17.89 13.22 -6.82
C ASN A 176 -18.67 13.16 -5.50
N ASP A 177 -19.43 12.09 -5.30
CA ASP A 177 -20.17 11.78 -4.09
C ASP A 177 -19.23 11.33 -2.95
N PHE A 178 -19.69 11.57 -1.71
CA PHE A 178 -18.94 11.32 -0.48
C PHE A 178 -19.83 10.53 0.48
N TYR A 179 -19.39 9.33 0.84
CA TYR A 179 -20.10 8.44 1.76
C TYR A 179 -19.34 8.31 3.06
N GLU A 180 -20.09 8.20 4.15
CA GLU A 180 -19.60 7.76 5.45
C GLU A 180 -20.30 6.44 5.82
N LEU A 181 -19.53 5.51 6.37
CA LEU A 181 -20.00 4.28 6.97
C LEU A 181 -19.48 4.23 8.40
N ASP A 182 -20.37 4.37 9.38
CA ASP A 182 -20.04 4.12 10.80
C ASP A 182 -19.76 2.62 11.00
N LEU A 183 -18.57 2.31 11.51
CA LEU A 183 -18.09 0.95 11.70
C LEU A 183 -18.51 0.36 13.06
N GLY A 184 -19.16 1.13 13.93
CA GLY A 184 -19.50 0.69 15.30
C GLY A 184 -18.27 0.53 16.20
N LYS A 185 -18.44 0.62 17.53
CA LYS A 185 -17.34 0.44 18.51
C LYS A 185 -16.87 -1.00 18.61
#